data_AF-A0A953X666-F1
#
_entry.id   AF-A0A953X666-F1
#
_cell.length_a   1.000
_cell.length_b   1.000
_cell.length_c   1.000
_cell.angle_alpha   90.00
_cell.angle_beta   90.00
_cell.angle_gamma   90.00
#
_symmetry.space_group_name_H-M   'P 1'
#
loop_
_entity.id
_entity.type
_entity.pdbx_description
1 polymer ?
#
loop_
_entity_poly.entity_id
_entity_poly.type
_entity_poly.pdbx_seq_one_letter_code
_entity_poly.pdbx_strand_id
1 'polypeptide(L)'
;MAKIVVLGAGLGGIIAAYEIRKAVRRQDEVVAINETDFYQFVPSNPWVIVGWRERKDILVDLVKPLKNKRVGLVVGKAVKVDADNKAVKMEDGSQVDYDYLVISTGPELAFDEIEGLGPEHHTQSVCHIDHAEAGYKAFEEFCKNPGPMIVGAVQGASCFGPAYETAMILETELRRRKIRDKVPMTFVTSEPYIGHLGLDGVGDTKGLLESEMREKHVKWLTSTRVKR
;
A
#
# COMPACT_ATOMS: atom_id res chain seq x y z
N MET A 1 -28.96 20.98 -8.44
CA MET A 1 -27.64 20.94 -7.78
C MET A 1 -27.23 19.49 -7.83
N ALA A 2 -26.03 19.17 -8.34
CA ALA A 2 -25.57 17.79 -8.41
C ALA A 2 -24.75 17.46 -7.16
N LYS A 3 -24.87 16.23 -6.65
CA LYS A 3 -24.02 15.69 -5.59
C LYS A 3 -23.06 14.65 -6.16
N ILE A 4 -21.77 14.92 -6.07
CA ILE A 4 -20.70 14.06 -6.54
C ILE A 4 -20.02 13.42 -5.34
N VAL A 5 -20.06 12.09 -5.27
CA VAL A 5 -19.43 11.31 -4.20
C VAL A 5 -18.14 10.69 -4.73
N VAL A 6 -17.05 10.85 -3.98
CA VAL A 6 -15.77 10.18 -4.20
C VAL A 6 -15.60 9.11 -3.11
N LEU A 7 -15.68 7.84 -3.49
CA LEU A 7 -15.60 6.71 -2.58
C LEU A 7 -14.14 6.24 -2.44
N GLY A 8 -13.54 6.53 -1.29
CA GLY A 8 -12.14 6.29 -0.96
C GLY A 8 -11.32 7.57 -1.07
N ALA A 9 -10.72 8.04 0.03
CA ALA A 9 -9.85 9.22 0.06
C ALA A 9 -8.35 8.84 0.09
N GLY A 10 -7.95 7.93 -0.80
CA GLY A 10 -6.55 7.65 -1.10
C GLY A 10 -5.93 8.68 -2.05
N LEU A 11 -4.76 8.36 -2.60
CA LEU A 11 -4.03 9.25 -3.53
C LEU A 11 -4.92 9.71 -4.71
N GLY A 12 -5.58 8.76 -5.37
CA GLY A 12 -6.48 9.07 -6.50
C GLY A 12 -7.74 9.84 -6.07
N GLY A 13 -8.36 9.44 -4.96
CA GLY A 13 -9.60 10.03 -4.48
C GLY A 13 -9.47 11.48 -4.03
N ILE A 14 -8.40 11.82 -3.31
CA ILE A 14 -8.16 13.20 -2.87
C ILE A 14 -7.93 14.13 -4.07
N ILE A 15 -7.10 13.68 -5.03
CA ILE A 15 -6.85 14.44 -6.26
C ILE A 15 -8.15 14.64 -7.03
N ALA A 16 -8.92 13.56 -7.22
CA ALA A 16 -10.22 13.62 -7.89
C ALA A 16 -11.18 14.60 -7.19
N ALA A 17 -11.32 14.52 -5.87
CA ALA A 17 -12.19 15.41 -5.11
C ALA A 17 -11.81 16.89 -5.29
N TYR A 18 -10.51 17.23 -5.26
CA TYR A 18 -10.05 18.59 -5.48
C TYR A 18 -10.26 19.08 -6.92
N GLU A 19 -9.98 18.25 -7.92
CA GLU A 19 -10.15 18.64 -9.32
C GLU A 19 -11.62 18.75 -9.71
N ILE A 20 -12.47 17.80 -9.28
CA ILE A 20 -13.92 17.87 -9.46
C ILE A 20 -14.47 19.14 -8.82
N ARG A 21 -14.04 19.44 -7.59
CA ARG A 21 -14.51 20.64 -6.89
C ARG A 21 -14.17 21.93 -7.62
N LYS A 22 -13.00 22.01 -8.28
CA LYS A 22 -12.63 23.15 -9.14
C LYS A 22 -13.46 23.22 -10.42
N ALA A 23 -13.80 22.06 -11.01
CA ALA A 23 -14.48 21.98 -12.30
C ALA A 23 -16.00 22.20 -12.22
N VAL A 24 -16.64 21.81 -11.12
CA VAL A 24 -18.11 21.88 -10.97
C VAL A 24 -18.61 23.21 -10.40
N ARG A 25 -19.89 23.53 -10.62
CA ARG A 25 -20.48 24.81 -10.23
C ARG A 25 -20.48 24.95 -8.71
N ARG A 26 -20.43 26.18 -8.20
CA ARG A 26 -20.32 26.47 -6.75
C ARG A 26 -21.44 25.83 -5.91
N GLN A 27 -22.62 25.66 -6.48
CA GLN A 27 -23.80 25.06 -5.83
C GLN A 27 -23.86 23.52 -5.92
N ASP A 28 -23.02 22.88 -6.74
CA ASP A 28 -22.90 21.42 -6.75
C ASP A 28 -22.12 20.99 -5.51
N GLU A 29 -22.40 19.82 -4.94
CA GLU A 29 -21.75 19.28 -3.74
C GLU A 29 -20.69 18.24 -4.12
N VAL A 30 -19.55 18.24 -3.43
CA VAL A 30 -18.51 17.21 -3.56
C VAL A 30 -18.21 16.65 -2.19
N VAL A 31 -18.39 15.34 -2.03
CA VAL A 31 -18.20 14.62 -0.76
C VAL A 31 -17.23 13.47 -0.97
N ALA A 32 -16.19 13.38 -0.16
CA ALA A 32 -15.35 12.19 -0.06
C ALA A 32 -15.87 11.28 1.06
N ILE A 33 -15.93 9.98 0.81
CA ILE A 33 -16.17 8.95 1.82
C ILE A 33 -14.86 8.22 2.06
N ASN A 34 -14.44 8.07 3.32
CA ASN A 34 -13.23 7.34 3.68
C ASN A 34 -13.39 6.65 5.02
N GLU A 35 -12.75 5.50 5.22
CA GLU A 35 -12.88 4.75 6.49
C GLU A 35 -12.33 5.53 7.68
N THR A 36 -11.30 6.35 7.45
CA THR A 36 -10.63 7.17 8.47
C THR A 36 -10.68 8.66 8.12
N ASP A 37 -10.37 9.50 9.10
CA ASP A 37 -10.26 10.96 8.94
C ASP A 37 -8.87 11.43 8.45
N PHE A 38 -8.01 10.48 8.08
CA PHE A 38 -6.66 10.73 7.60
C PHE A 38 -6.35 9.96 6.32
N TYR A 39 -5.38 10.46 5.57
CA TYR A 39 -4.72 9.76 4.48
C TYR A 39 -3.37 9.26 4.95
N GLN A 40 -3.06 7.99 4.67
CA GLN A 40 -1.72 7.45 4.86
C GLN A 40 -0.92 7.61 3.57
N PHE A 41 0.29 8.15 3.64
CA PHE A 41 1.20 8.22 2.51
C PHE A 41 1.83 6.84 2.27
N VAL A 42 1.07 5.96 1.58
CA VAL A 42 1.39 4.55 1.31
C VAL A 42 2.84 4.31 0.86
N PRO A 43 3.46 5.14 -0.02
CA PRO A 43 4.84 4.91 -0.46
C PRO A 43 5.88 4.92 0.67
N SER A 44 5.58 5.45 1.86
CA SER A 44 6.51 5.43 3.00
C SER A 44 6.39 4.21 3.91
N ASN A 45 5.41 3.33 3.70
CA ASN A 45 5.24 2.13 4.53
C ASN A 45 6.47 1.20 4.57
N PRO A 46 7.24 0.99 3.47
CA PRO A 46 8.49 0.21 3.53
C PRO A 46 9.52 0.77 4.53
N TRP A 47 9.48 2.06 4.85
CA TRP A 47 10.43 2.68 5.78
C TRP A 47 10.01 2.44 7.24
N VAL A 48 8.72 2.19 7.47
CA VAL A 48 8.17 1.89 8.79
C VAL A 48 8.60 0.51 9.27
N ILE A 49 8.73 -0.48 8.38
CA ILE A 49 9.08 -1.87 8.75
C ILE A 49 10.46 -2.00 9.44
N VAL A 50 11.33 -1.00 9.30
CA VAL A 50 12.64 -0.92 9.96
C VAL A 50 12.76 0.24 10.95
N GLY A 51 11.65 0.95 11.20
CA GLY A 51 11.60 2.07 12.13
C GLY A 51 12.27 3.36 11.63
N TRP A 52 12.47 3.53 10.32
CA TRP A 52 13.00 4.78 9.75
C TRP A 52 11.94 5.90 9.70
N ARG A 53 10.67 5.52 9.80
CA ARG A 53 9.51 6.40 9.96
C ARG A 53 8.54 5.79 10.97
N GLU A 54 7.81 6.65 11.65
CA GLU A 54 6.67 6.28 12.48
C GLU A 54 5.36 6.62 11.76
N ARG A 55 4.24 6.02 12.16
CA ARG A 55 2.90 6.33 11.62
C ARG A 55 2.63 7.83 11.55
N LYS A 56 2.92 8.56 12.64
CA LYS A 56 2.68 10.01 12.72
C LYS A 56 3.41 10.82 11.63
N ASP A 57 4.52 10.30 11.09
CA ASP A 57 5.32 10.98 10.08
C ASP A 57 4.70 10.88 8.68
N ILE A 58 3.75 9.95 8.48
CA ILE A 58 3.19 9.62 7.17
C ILE A 58 1.66 9.73 7.10
N LEU A 59 1.01 10.13 8.21
CA LEU A 59 -0.42 10.44 8.22
C LEU A 59 -0.65 11.92 7.88
N VAL A 60 -1.68 12.16 7.07
CA VAL A 60 -2.11 13.49 6.64
C VAL A 60 -3.57 13.67 7.02
N ASP A 61 -3.87 14.69 7.82
CA ASP A 61 -5.24 15.06 8.17
C ASP A 61 -6.07 15.34 6.90
N LEU A 62 -7.27 14.76 6.81
CA LEU A 62 -8.21 15.05 5.72
C LEU A 62 -9.22 16.12 6.11
N VAL A 63 -9.55 16.27 7.38
CA VAL A 63 -10.68 17.08 7.84
C VAL A 63 -10.47 18.55 7.47
N LYS A 64 -9.34 19.14 7.87
CA LYS A 64 -9.09 20.57 7.66
C LYS A 64 -8.81 20.89 6.19
N PRO A 65 -7.96 20.15 5.45
CA PRO A 65 -7.69 20.43 4.04
C PRO A 65 -8.92 20.32 3.15
N LEU A 66 -9.74 19.27 3.30
CA LEU A 66 -10.95 19.10 2.50
C LEU A 66 -11.96 20.20 2.77
N LYS A 67 -12.20 20.53 4.06
CA LYS A 67 -13.08 21.64 4.45
C LYS A 67 -12.63 22.97 3.84
N ASN A 68 -11.33 23.28 3.88
CA ASN A 68 -10.78 24.51 3.30
C ASN A 68 -10.98 24.59 1.77
N LYS A 69 -11.13 23.44 1.10
CA LYS A 69 -11.42 23.34 -0.33
C LYS A 69 -12.91 23.18 -0.65
N ARG A 70 -13.80 23.27 0.35
CA ARG A 70 -15.26 23.06 0.19
C ARG A 70 -15.60 21.66 -0.33
N VAL A 71 -14.86 20.67 0.15
CA VAL A 71 -15.15 19.24 -0.04
C VAL A 71 -15.63 18.69 1.31
N GLY A 72 -16.80 18.04 1.30
CA GLY A 72 -17.30 17.33 2.47
C GLY A 72 -16.51 16.04 2.72
N LEU A 73 -16.44 15.60 3.96
CA LEU A 73 -15.84 14.33 4.35
C LEU A 73 -16.85 13.54 5.19
N VAL A 74 -17.13 12.31 4.79
CA VAL A 74 -17.86 11.32 5.57
C VAL A 74 -16.87 10.26 6.00
N VAL A 75 -16.68 10.14 7.31
CA VAL A 75 -15.77 9.14 7.91
C VAL A 75 -16.57 7.92 8.29
N GLY A 76 -16.21 6.76 7.74
CA GLY A 76 -16.88 5.49 7.99
C GLY A 76 -16.69 4.51 6.84
N LYS A 77 -16.95 3.24 7.13
CA LYS A 77 -16.80 2.16 6.17
C LYS A 77 -18.03 2.05 5.26
N ALA A 78 -17.80 2.13 3.95
CA ALA A 78 -18.82 1.81 2.95
C ALA A 78 -18.88 0.29 2.75
N VAL A 79 -20.09 -0.27 2.77
CA VAL A 79 -20.30 -1.72 2.66
C VAL A 79 -20.99 -2.15 1.37
N LYS A 80 -21.69 -1.22 0.70
CA LYS A 80 -22.36 -1.50 -0.57
C LYS A 80 -22.57 -0.24 -1.41
N VAL A 81 -22.32 -0.33 -2.71
CA VAL A 81 -22.84 0.62 -3.69
C VAL A 81 -24.17 0.09 -4.22
N ASP A 82 -25.25 0.81 -3.96
CA ASP A 82 -26.59 0.54 -4.46
C ASP A 82 -26.81 1.39 -5.72
N ALA A 83 -26.37 0.85 -6.86
CA ALA A 83 -26.32 1.58 -8.13
C ALA A 83 -27.72 1.97 -8.64
N ASP A 84 -28.72 1.11 -8.42
CA ASP A 84 -30.11 1.34 -8.85
C ASP A 84 -30.72 2.54 -8.12
N ASN A 85 -30.43 2.68 -6.82
CA ASN A 85 -30.92 3.78 -6.00
C ASN A 85 -29.93 4.95 -5.88
N LYS A 86 -28.78 4.86 -6.55
CA LYS A 86 -27.67 5.83 -6.49
C LYS A 86 -27.26 6.22 -5.06
N ALA A 87 -26.99 5.21 -4.24
CA ALA A 87 -26.60 5.39 -2.85
C ALA A 87 -25.39 4.54 -2.45
N VAL A 88 -24.55 5.05 -1.56
CA VAL A 88 -23.52 4.28 -0.86
C VAL A 88 -24.05 3.93 0.54
N LYS A 89 -24.16 2.65 0.86
CA LYS A 89 -24.56 2.17 2.19
C LYS A 89 -23.34 2.05 3.08
N MET A 90 -23.46 2.58 4.28
CA MET A 90 -22.42 2.62 5.30
C MET A 90 -22.62 1.47 6.30
N GLU A 91 -21.55 1.07 6.99
CA GLU A 91 -21.56 0.01 8.00
C GLU A 91 -22.46 0.35 9.20
N ASP A 92 -22.57 1.63 9.56
CA ASP A 92 -23.43 2.12 10.64
C ASP A 92 -24.93 2.15 10.28
N GLY A 93 -25.29 1.68 9.08
CA GLY A 93 -26.65 1.67 8.56
C GLY A 93 -27.10 2.98 7.90
N SER A 94 -26.27 4.03 7.92
CA SER A 94 -26.53 5.27 7.18
C SER A 94 -26.32 5.09 5.67
N GLN A 95 -26.74 6.09 4.88
CA GLN A 95 -26.54 6.11 3.43
C GLN A 95 -26.09 7.49 2.94
N VAL A 96 -25.31 7.49 1.86
CA VAL A 96 -24.89 8.69 1.15
C VAL A 96 -25.37 8.62 -0.30
N ASP A 97 -26.44 9.38 -0.60
CA ASP A 97 -26.98 9.48 -1.95
C ASP A 97 -26.03 10.28 -2.86
N TYR A 98 -26.06 9.99 -4.17
CA TYR A 98 -25.25 10.67 -5.18
C TYR A 98 -25.98 10.84 -6.52
N ASP A 99 -25.58 11.84 -7.30
CA ASP A 99 -25.90 11.93 -8.72
C ASP A 99 -24.80 11.28 -9.57
N TYR A 100 -23.54 11.44 -9.14
CA TYR A 100 -22.35 10.85 -9.74
C TYR A 100 -21.46 10.24 -8.67
N LEU A 101 -20.90 9.06 -8.96
CA LEU A 101 -19.99 8.33 -8.09
C LEU A 101 -18.64 8.13 -8.76
N VAL A 102 -17.57 8.48 -8.05
CA VAL A 102 -16.19 8.13 -8.40
C VAL A 102 -15.73 7.05 -7.44
N ILE A 103 -15.31 5.89 -7.96
CA ILE A 103 -14.78 4.80 -7.15
C ILE A 103 -13.25 4.89 -7.14
N SER A 104 -12.67 5.06 -5.96
CA SER A 104 -11.23 5.21 -5.71
C SER A 104 -10.80 4.50 -4.42
N THR A 105 -11.36 3.32 -4.16
CA THR A 105 -11.19 2.53 -2.93
C THR A 105 -9.82 1.86 -2.79
N GLY A 106 -9.00 1.84 -3.85
CA GLY A 106 -7.72 1.16 -3.83
C GLY A 106 -7.85 -0.37 -3.91
N PRO A 107 -6.78 -1.11 -3.59
CA PRO A 107 -6.76 -2.56 -3.67
C PRO A 107 -7.31 -3.22 -2.40
N GLU A 108 -8.03 -4.31 -2.57
CA GLU A 108 -8.18 -5.34 -1.55
C GLU A 108 -6.94 -6.25 -1.59
N LEU A 109 -6.37 -6.55 -0.42
CA LEU A 109 -5.16 -7.37 -0.32
C LEU A 109 -5.55 -8.84 -0.21
N ALA A 110 -5.53 -9.55 -1.34
CA ALA A 110 -5.94 -10.94 -1.48
C ALA A 110 -4.92 -11.93 -0.87
N PHE A 111 -4.73 -11.85 0.45
CA PHE A 111 -3.85 -12.75 1.18
C PHE A 111 -4.40 -14.19 1.25
N ASP A 112 -5.71 -14.34 1.20
CA ASP A 112 -6.47 -15.59 1.24
C ASP A 112 -6.25 -16.49 0.01
N GLU A 113 -5.76 -15.93 -1.11
CA GLU A 113 -5.41 -16.67 -2.33
C GLU A 113 -4.18 -17.60 -2.15
N ILE A 114 -3.40 -17.41 -1.06
CA ILE A 114 -2.25 -18.27 -0.74
C ILE A 114 -2.33 -18.66 0.74
N GLU A 115 -2.51 -19.95 1.00
CA GLU A 115 -2.50 -20.51 2.35
C GLU A 115 -1.24 -20.07 3.11
N GLY A 116 -1.42 -19.44 4.28
CA GLY A 116 -0.32 -18.98 5.14
C GLY A 116 0.27 -17.61 4.79
N LEU A 117 -0.16 -16.95 3.71
CA LEU A 117 0.30 -15.61 3.34
C LEU A 117 -0.41 -14.54 4.17
N GLY A 118 0.33 -13.52 4.60
CA GLY A 118 -0.20 -12.30 5.16
C GLY A 118 0.17 -12.08 6.63
N PRO A 119 0.02 -10.85 7.14
CA PRO A 119 0.43 -10.44 8.49
C PRO A 119 -0.20 -11.24 9.63
N GLU A 120 -1.41 -11.76 9.43
CA GLU A 120 -2.14 -12.59 10.39
C GLU A 120 -1.71 -14.08 10.35
N HIS A 121 -0.77 -14.42 9.47
CA HIS A 121 -0.30 -15.79 9.23
C HIS A 121 1.24 -15.89 9.35
N HIS A 122 1.95 -16.20 8.27
CA HIS A 122 3.38 -16.51 8.31
C HIS A 122 4.28 -15.45 7.68
N THR A 123 3.72 -14.39 7.08
CA THR A 123 4.51 -13.37 6.37
C THR A 123 4.14 -11.97 6.83
N GLN A 124 4.91 -10.97 6.45
CA GLN A 124 4.63 -9.56 6.73
C GLN A 124 4.28 -8.82 5.43
N SER A 125 3.63 -7.64 5.54
CA SER A 125 3.27 -6.80 4.40
C SER A 125 3.56 -5.33 4.70
N VAL A 126 3.92 -4.57 3.66
CA VAL A 126 4.11 -3.10 3.74
C VAL A 126 3.04 -2.34 2.94
N CYS A 127 1.96 -3.00 2.53
CA CYS A 127 0.92 -2.37 1.73
C CYS A 127 0.00 -1.44 2.56
N HIS A 128 -0.06 -1.64 3.87
CA HIS A 128 -0.84 -0.82 4.82
C HIS A 128 0.03 -0.44 6.02
N ILE A 129 -0.21 0.72 6.64
CA ILE A 129 0.56 1.17 7.80
C ILE A 129 0.48 0.21 8.99
N ASP A 130 -0.71 -0.35 9.25
CA ASP A 130 -0.89 -1.33 10.34
C ASP A 130 -0.03 -2.58 10.10
N HIS A 131 0.05 -3.04 8.85
CA HIS A 131 0.89 -4.19 8.48
C HIS A 131 2.39 -3.85 8.60
N ALA A 132 2.79 -2.62 8.22
CA ALA A 132 4.17 -2.20 8.32
C ALA A 132 4.63 -2.06 9.79
N GLU A 133 3.76 -1.59 10.69
CA GLU A 133 4.04 -1.56 12.14
C GLU A 133 4.11 -2.97 12.76
N ALA A 134 3.24 -3.89 12.32
CA ALA A 134 3.35 -5.30 12.71
C ALA A 134 4.68 -5.90 12.21
N GLY A 135 5.04 -5.60 10.96
CA GLY A 135 6.30 -5.99 10.36
C GLY A 135 7.52 -5.43 11.09
N TYR A 136 7.45 -4.19 11.59
CA TYR A 136 8.50 -3.62 12.44
C TYR A 136 8.71 -4.42 13.72
N LYS A 137 7.64 -4.78 14.42
CA LYS A 137 7.72 -5.63 15.63
C LYS A 137 8.35 -6.99 15.30
N ALA A 138 7.94 -7.59 14.18
CA ALA A 138 8.50 -8.86 13.72
C ALA A 138 9.99 -8.73 13.35
N PHE A 139 10.39 -7.62 12.71
CA PHE A 139 11.78 -7.35 12.36
C PHE A 139 12.66 -7.12 13.59
N GLU A 140 12.18 -6.40 14.61
CA GLU A 140 12.87 -6.22 15.89
C GLU A 140 13.10 -7.57 16.59
N GLU A 141 12.09 -8.44 16.62
CA GLU A 141 12.22 -9.78 17.19
C GLU A 141 13.21 -10.64 16.40
N PHE A 142 13.10 -10.64 15.06
CA PHE A 142 14.03 -11.33 14.17
C PHE A 142 15.48 -10.91 14.43
N CYS A 143 15.74 -9.62 14.67
CA CYS A 143 17.09 -9.12 14.90
C CYS A 143 17.74 -9.66 16.18
N LYS A 144 16.97 -10.16 17.16
CA LYS A 144 17.50 -10.78 18.39
C LYS A 144 18.13 -12.14 18.13
N ASN A 145 17.59 -12.91 17.19
CA ASN A 145 18.09 -14.21 16.78
C ASN A 145 17.96 -14.38 15.26
N PRO A 146 18.85 -13.75 14.48
CA PRO A 146 18.71 -13.68 13.02
C PRO A 146 18.82 -15.06 12.36
N GLY A 147 18.06 -15.24 11.28
CA GLY A 147 18.08 -16.42 10.43
C GLY A 147 17.90 -16.07 8.95
N PRO A 148 17.50 -17.03 8.10
CA PRO A 148 17.18 -16.75 6.70
C PRO A 148 16.02 -15.76 6.56
N MET A 149 16.09 -14.90 5.56
CA MET A 149 15.06 -13.92 5.24
C MET A 149 14.62 -14.04 3.78
N ILE A 150 13.32 -14.06 3.57
CA ILE A 150 12.71 -14.03 2.23
C ILE A 150 11.91 -12.74 2.10
N VAL A 151 12.15 -11.99 1.03
CA VAL A 151 11.41 -10.78 0.67
C VAL A 151 10.96 -10.94 -0.78
N GLY A 152 9.84 -10.36 -1.19
CA GLY A 152 9.42 -10.55 -2.57
C GLY A 152 8.00 -10.15 -2.90
N ALA A 153 7.56 -10.58 -4.08
CA ALA A 153 6.22 -10.38 -4.61
C ALA A 153 5.67 -11.72 -5.11
N VAL A 154 4.54 -12.15 -4.57
CA VAL A 154 3.90 -13.42 -4.92
C VAL A 154 3.13 -13.33 -6.24
N GLN A 155 2.68 -14.47 -6.77
CA GLN A 155 1.88 -14.49 -8.00
C GLN A 155 0.65 -13.59 -7.92
N GLY A 156 0.31 -12.94 -9.03
CA GLY A 156 -0.81 -12.00 -9.11
C GLY A 156 -0.49 -10.60 -8.59
N ALA A 157 0.68 -10.39 -7.97
CA ALA A 157 1.13 -9.05 -7.63
C ALA A 157 1.28 -8.16 -8.87
N SER A 158 0.98 -6.88 -8.70
CA SER A 158 1.16 -5.84 -9.73
C SER A 158 2.07 -4.70 -9.26
N CYS A 159 2.45 -4.68 -7.98
CA CYS A 159 3.24 -3.63 -7.36
C CYS A 159 4.60 -4.18 -6.89
N PHE A 160 5.55 -4.30 -7.83
CA PHE A 160 6.85 -4.95 -7.58
C PHE A 160 7.91 -4.02 -6.99
N GLY A 161 7.87 -2.74 -7.32
CA GLY A 161 8.85 -1.74 -6.86
C GLY A 161 9.07 -1.75 -5.34
N PRO A 162 8.00 -1.69 -4.52
CA PRO A 162 8.12 -1.74 -3.06
C PRO A 162 8.72 -3.04 -2.52
N ALA A 163 8.63 -4.16 -3.24
CA ALA A 163 9.28 -5.40 -2.83
C ALA A 163 10.81 -5.25 -2.92
N TYR A 164 11.31 -4.71 -4.04
CA TYR A 164 12.72 -4.39 -4.21
C TYR A 164 13.20 -3.37 -3.18
N GLU A 165 12.45 -2.28 -3.00
CA GLU A 165 12.76 -1.25 -2.01
C GLU A 165 12.86 -1.85 -0.60
N THR A 166 11.85 -2.63 -0.19
CA THR A 166 11.82 -3.27 1.14
C THR A 166 13.01 -4.21 1.33
N ALA A 167 13.38 -5.00 0.31
CA ALA A 167 14.55 -5.86 0.37
C ALA A 167 15.84 -5.05 0.62
N MET A 168 16.02 -3.92 -0.07
CA MET A 168 17.20 -3.06 0.08
C MET A 168 17.23 -2.28 1.40
N ILE A 169 16.06 -1.88 1.91
CA ILE A 169 15.92 -1.23 3.21
C ILE A 169 16.30 -2.21 4.33
N LEU A 170 15.74 -3.43 4.32
CA LEU A 170 16.08 -4.48 5.28
C LEU A 170 17.57 -4.82 5.23
N GLU A 171 18.13 -4.99 4.03
CA GLU A 171 19.56 -5.25 3.82
C GLU A 171 20.44 -4.16 4.44
N THR A 172 20.07 -2.89 4.20
CA THR A 172 20.78 -1.73 4.72
C THR A 172 20.69 -1.65 6.25
N GLU A 173 19.51 -1.88 6.82
CA GLU A 173 19.31 -1.83 8.25
C GLU A 173 20.06 -2.97 8.97
N LEU A 174 20.06 -4.18 8.42
CA LEU A 174 20.84 -5.31 8.94
C LEU A 174 22.35 -5.01 8.93
N ARG A 175 22.85 -4.27 7.93
CA ARG A 175 24.25 -3.79 7.91
C ARG A 175 24.51 -2.74 8.99
N ARG A 176 23.62 -1.76 9.15
CA ARG A 176 23.73 -0.76 10.23
C ARG A 176 23.80 -1.40 11.60
N ARG A 177 23.02 -2.47 11.81
CA ARG A 177 23.02 -3.29 13.03
C ARG A 177 24.19 -4.27 13.12
N LYS A 178 25.04 -4.37 12.09
CA LYS A 178 26.20 -5.29 12.01
C LYS A 178 25.82 -6.77 12.20
N ILE A 179 24.66 -7.17 11.68
CA ILE A 179 24.16 -8.56 11.72
C ILE A 179 23.84 -9.14 10.34
N ARG A 180 24.07 -8.39 9.25
CA ARG A 180 23.76 -8.79 7.88
C ARG A 180 24.44 -10.12 7.47
N ASP A 181 25.64 -10.38 7.96
CA ASP A 181 26.40 -11.62 7.74
C ASP A 181 25.70 -12.88 8.27
N LYS A 182 24.82 -12.73 9.27
CA LYS A 182 24.04 -13.82 9.86
C LYS A 182 22.72 -14.10 9.11
N VAL A 183 22.39 -13.30 8.10
CA VAL A 183 21.07 -13.33 7.43
C VAL A 183 21.21 -13.71 5.95
N PRO A 184 21.06 -14.98 5.58
CA PRO A 184 20.89 -15.34 4.17
C PRO A 184 19.62 -14.70 3.61
N MET A 185 19.74 -13.79 2.63
CA MET A 185 18.60 -13.11 2.02
C MET A 185 18.29 -13.69 0.64
N THR A 186 17.00 -14.00 0.40
CA THR A 186 16.49 -14.42 -0.91
C THR A 186 15.31 -13.55 -1.33
N PHE A 187 15.36 -13.04 -2.55
CA PHE A 187 14.25 -12.35 -3.18
C PHE A 187 13.44 -13.33 -4.04
N VAL A 188 12.13 -13.42 -3.81
CA VAL A 188 11.25 -14.32 -4.58
C VAL A 188 10.22 -13.49 -5.34
N THR A 189 10.16 -13.67 -6.65
CA THR A 189 9.21 -12.92 -7.48
C THR A 189 8.55 -13.79 -8.53
N SER A 190 7.29 -13.47 -8.83
CA SER A 190 6.57 -14.01 -9.98
C SER A 190 7.00 -13.38 -11.31
N GLU A 191 7.80 -12.31 -11.29
CA GLU A 191 8.35 -11.69 -12.49
C GLU A 191 9.18 -12.69 -13.31
N PRO A 192 9.18 -12.61 -14.65
CA PRO A 192 9.99 -13.50 -15.49
C PRO A 192 11.51 -13.28 -15.33
N TYR A 193 11.92 -12.07 -14.96
CA TYR A 193 13.29 -11.69 -14.66
C TYR A 193 13.29 -10.52 -13.67
N ILE A 194 14.43 -10.23 -13.04
CA ILE A 194 14.56 -9.14 -12.07
C ILE A 194 14.35 -7.78 -12.76
N GLY A 195 13.53 -6.91 -12.17
CA GLY A 195 13.28 -5.57 -12.70
C GLY A 195 12.36 -5.53 -13.91
N HIS A 196 11.57 -6.59 -14.13
CA HIS A 196 10.45 -6.58 -15.08
C HIS A 196 9.36 -5.58 -14.63
N LEU A 197 9.14 -5.46 -13.32
CA LEU A 197 8.23 -4.53 -12.64
C LEU A 197 6.76 -4.62 -13.05
N GLY A 198 6.39 -5.64 -13.83
CA GLY A 198 5.07 -5.74 -14.46
C GLY A 198 4.94 -4.92 -15.75
N LEU A 199 6.05 -4.38 -16.26
CA LEU A 199 6.10 -3.39 -17.33
C LEU A 199 7.05 -3.77 -18.48
N ASP A 200 7.52 -5.03 -18.53
CA ASP A 200 8.61 -5.47 -19.43
C ASP A 200 9.93 -4.71 -19.23
N GLY A 201 10.15 -4.21 -18.00
CA GLY A 201 11.30 -3.38 -17.65
C GLY A 201 11.18 -1.92 -18.11
N VAL A 202 11.94 -1.04 -17.47
CA VAL A 202 11.96 0.40 -17.80
C VAL A 202 13.41 0.86 -17.87
N GLY A 203 13.94 1.08 -19.08
CA GLY A 203 15.37 1.31 -19.25
C GLY A 203 16.18 0.08 -18.83
N ASP A 204 17.24 0.26 -18.05
CA ASP A 204 18.09 -0.84 -17.55
C ASP A 204 17.74 -1.27 -16.11
N THR A 205 16.45 -1.32 -15.77
CA THR A 205 16.01 -1.80 -14.44
C THR A 205 16.51 -3.20 -14.15
N LYS A 206 16.63 -4.06 -15.16
CA LYS A 206 17.18 -5.41 -15.02
C LYS A 206 18.64 -5.38 -14.60
N GLY A 207 19.52 -4.75 -15.39
CA GLY A 207 20.96 -4.70 -15.10
C GLY A 207 21.25 -4.05 -13.76
N LEU A 208 20.58 -2.92 -13.48
CA LEU A 208 20.73 -2.17 -12.24
C LEU A 208 20.34 -3.00 -11.01
N LEU A 209 19.13 -3.56 -10.99
CA LEU A 209 18.64 -4.31 -9.82
C LEU A 209 19.41 -5.62 -9.62
N GLU A 210 19.75 -6.35 -10.70
CA GLU A 210 20.58 -7.54 -10.57
C GLU A 210 21.99 -7.21 -10.05
N SER A 211 22.57 -6.08 -10.47
CA SER A 211 23.89 -5.64 -9.98
C SER A 211 23.86 -5.34 -8.49
N GLU A 212 22.92 -4.52 -8.05
CA GLU A 212 22.73 -4.18 -6.63
C GLU A 212 22.49 -5.42 -5.77
N MET A 213 21.65 -6.35 -6.23
CA MET A 213 21.38 -7.59 -5.50
C MET A 213 22.62 -8.47 -5.39
N ARG A 214 23.45 -8.57 -6.44
CA ARG A 214 24.73 -9.30 -6.38
C ARG A 214 25.71 -8.67 -5.40
N GLU A 215 25.90 -7.36 -5.47
CA GLU A 215 26.81 -6.62 -4.57
C GLU A 215 26.39 -6.78 -3.10
N LYS A 216 25.09 -6.85 -2.84
CA LYS A 216 24.52 -7.03 -1.50
C LYS A 216 24.33 -8.50 -1.09
N HIS A 217 24.78 -9.45 -1.91
CA HIS A 217 24.64 -10.88 -1.68
C HIS A 217 23.20 -11.32 -1.39
N VAL A 218 22.24 -10.73 -2.10
CA VAL A 218 20.83 -11.15 -2.10
C VAL A 218 20.64 -12.12 -3.26
N LYS A 219 20.30 -13.38 -2.95
CA LYS A 219 19.94 -14.37 -3.99
C LYS A 219 18.54 -14.07 -4.52
N TRP A 220 18.18 -14.58 -5.69
CA TRP A 220 16.82 -14.41 -6.18
C TRP A 220 16.28 -15.62 -6.94
N LEU A 221 14.95 -15.72 -6.96
CA LEU A 221 14.17 -16.67 -7.74
C LEU A 221 13.10 -15.89 -8.52
N THR A 222 13.13 -16.02 -9.84
CA THR A 222 12.15 -15.43 -10.77
C THR A 222 11.23 -16.54 -11.30
N SER A 223 10.16 -16.18 -11.99
CA SER A 223 9.15 -17.11 -12.51
C SER A 223 8.63 -18.08 -11.44
N THR A 224 8.59 -17.64 -10.19
CA THR A 224 8.35 -18.50 -9.04
C THR A 224 6.98 -18.21 -8.44
N ARG A 225 6.29 -19.29 -8.05
CA ARG A 225 4.98 -19.26 -7.39
C ARG A 225 5.10 -19.80 -5.98
N VAL A 226 4.50 -19.12 -5.00
CA VAL A 226 4.37 -19.62 -3.63
C VAL A 226 3.11 -20.49 -3.55
N LYS A 227 3.24 -21.72 -3.07
CA LYS A 227 2.15 -22.72 -3.09
C LYS A 227 1.47 -22.90 -1.73
N ARG A 228 2.26 -22.91 -0.65
CA ARG A 228 1.90 -23.04 0.77
C ARG A 228 3.10 -22.60 1.60
#